data_AF-A0A0E0AAY0-F1
#
_entry.id   AF-A0A0E0AAY0-F1
#
_cell.length_a   1.000
_cell.length_b   1.000
_cell.length_c   1.000
_cell.angle_alpha   90.00
_cell.angle_beta   90.00
_cell.angle_gamma   90.00
#
_symmetry.space_group_name_H-M   'P 1'
#
loop_
_entity.id
_entity.type
_entity.pdbx_description
1 polymer ?
#
loop_
_entity_poly.entity_id
_entity_poly.type
_entity_poly.pdbx_seq_one_letter_code
_entity_poly.pdbx_strand_id
1 'polypeptide(L)'
;MGDAAAGRREGARVVVAGERDGPTRGSSCCCCWRTRRAWRRCSTRRSNAPTRRAPWGKFVNRVEVKAALGARGDVEWEECSDAVGAAMHGDVMKSVKPNVEALLRGTRVLLYQGIRDLRDGVVSTEAWMRELKWDGLAAFLDADRAVWRIGEELAGYVQRSGPLSHIVVYGAGHLLPADNSHAAQEMVEIWVLQAALFRHHGGMKRAG
;
A
#
# COMPACT_ATOMS: atom_id res chain seq x y z
N MET A 1 9.13 0.53 -46.93
CA MET A 1 9.04 1.93 -46.45
C MET A 1 8.28 1.87 -45.14
N GLY A 2 8.94 1.84 -43.97
CA GLY A 2 9.76 2.94 -43.44
C GLY A 2 8.79 4.04 -42.95
N ASP A 3 8.72 4.46 -41.69
CA ASP A 3 9.81 4.64 -40.74
C ASP A 3 9.30 4.88 -39.29
N ALA A 4 10.26 4.71 -38.38
CA ALA A 4 10.45 5.00 -36.96
C ALA A 4 9.51 5.91 -36.12
N ALA A 5 9.19 5.37 -34.95
CA ALA A 5 9.39 5.87 -33.58
C ALA A 5 9.66 7.35 -33.26
N ALA A 6 8.96 7.85 -32.23
CA ALA A 6 9.48 8.62 -31.07
C ALA A 6 8.32 8.72 -30.04
N GLY A 7 8.40 8.42 -28.74
CA GLY A 7 9.49 8.57 -27.78
C GLY A 7 9.30 9.85 -26.95
N ARG A 8 8.63 9.78 -25.79
CA ARG A 8 9.00 10.53 -24.57
C ARG A 8 8.20 10.13 -23.33
N ARG A 9 8.95 10.08 -22.22
CA ARG A 9 8.63 9.51 -20.91
C ARG A 9 8.06 10.57 -19.95
N GLU A 10 7.64 10.05 -18.79
CA GLU A 10 7.71 10.62 -17.44
C GLU A 10 6.50 11.36 -16.85
N GLY A 11 6.13 10.91 -15.64
CA GLY A 11 5.29 11.66 -14.70
C GLY A 11 4.39 10.81 -13.79
N ALA A 12 4.94 9.86 -13.02
CA ALA A 12 4.20 9.21 -11.94
C ALA A 12 3.80 10.24 -10.86
N ARG A 13 2.51 10.31 -10.46
CA ARG A 13 2.06 11.10 -9.30
C ARG A 13 0.89 10.43 -8.57
N VAL A 14 0.92 10.55 -7.25
CA VAL A 14 0.09 9.85 -6.24
C VAL A 14 -0.69 10.87 -5.41
N VAL A 15 -2.02 10.73 -5.23
CA VAL A 15 -2.81 11.32 -4.12
C VAL A 15 -4.06 10.46 -3.81
N VAL A 16 -4.40 10.32 -2.52
CA VAL A 16 -5.44 9.42 -1.94
C VAL A 16 -6.59 10.20 -1.30
N ALA A 17 -7.79 9.60 -1.44
CA ALA A 17 -9.14 10.14 -1.40
C ALA A 17 -10.25 9.61 -0.44
N GLY A 18 -10.70 10.29 0.64
CA GLY A 18 -11.64 9.83 1.69
C GLY A 18 -13.17 10.08 1.57
N GLU A 19 -13.84 9.85 2.72
CA GLU A 19 -15.18 9.32 3.08
C GLU A 19 -16.37 10.31 3.34
N ARG A 20 -17.59 9.83 3.68
CA ARG A 20 -18.76 10.62 4.18
C ARG A 20 -19.40 10.01 5.45
N ASP A 21 -20.00 10.88 6.28
CA ASP A 21 -20.46 10.71 7.68
C ASP A 21 -21.85 10.06 7.94
N GLY A 22 -22.01 9.47 9.15
CA GLY A 22 -23.28 9.21 9.86
C GLY A 22 -23.06 8.67 11.31
N PRO A 23 -23.94 8.90 12.32
CA PRO A 23 -23.57 8.81 13.75
C PRO A 23 -24.18 7.60 14.50
N THR A 24 -23.37 6.84 15.23
CA THR A 24 -23.84 5.99 16.36
C THR A 24 -22.85 6.00 17.51
N ARG A 25 -23.40 6.04 18.74
CA ARG A 25 -22.69 5.99 20.01
C ARG A 25 -22.40 4.52 20.35
N GLY A 26 -21.14 4.19 20.63
CA GLY A 26 -20.75 2.86 21.12
C GLY A 26 -19.24 2.65 21.11
N SER A 27 -18.68 2.35 22.29
CA SER A 27 -17.34 1.82 22.61
C SER A 27 -16.12 2.26 21.79
N SER A 28 -15.21 2.92 22.49
CA SER A 28 -13.89 3.38 22.05
C SER A 28 -12.98 2.25 21.57
N CYS A 29 -12.69 2.21 20.26
CA CYS A 29 -11.35 1.95 19.70
C CYS A 29 -11.36 1.98 18.16
N CYS A 30 -12.51 1.85 17.51
CA CYS A 30 -12.61 1.88 16.05
C CYS A 30 -13.16 3.22 15.56
N CYS A 31 -12.34 4.27 15.54
CA CYS A 31 -12.66 5.54 14.86
C CYS A 31 -11.38 6.38 14.73
N CYS A 32 -10.46 5.97 13.84
CA CYS A 32 -9.25 6.76 13.58
C CYS A 32 -9.58 8.14 12.95
N TRP A 33 -10.80 8.30 12.40
CA TRP A 33 -11.22 9.52 11.73
C TRP A 33 -12.15 10.44 12.54
N ARG A 34 -12.67 10.04 13.70
CA ARG A 34 -13.77 10.81 14.35
C ARG A 34 -13.34 11.98 15.23
N THR A 35 -12.07 12.14 15.61
CA THR A 35 -11.59 13.39 16.24
C THR A 35 -10.08 13.59 16.07
N ARG A 36 -9.63 14.85 15.93
CA ARG A 36 -8.20 15.26 15.91
C ARG A 36 -7.38 14.70 17.08
N ARG A 37 -8.01 14.32 18.21
CA ARG A 37 -7.33 13.74 19.37
C ARG A 37 -6.94 12.26 19.18
N ALA A 38 -7.77 11.47 18.50
CA ALA A 38 -7.46 10.07 18.20
C ALA A 38 -6.29 9.96 17.21
N TRP A 39 -6.28 10.84 16.20
CA TRP A 39 -5.19 10.95 15.23
C TRP A 39 -3.86 11.28 15.90
N ARG A 40 -3.81 12.31 16.76
CA ARG A 40 -2.60 12.66 17.53
C ARG A 40 -2.14 11.52 18.45
N ARG A 41 -3.06 10.77 19.06
CA ARG A 41 -2.70 9.70 20.01
C ARG A 41 -2.18 8.44 19.32
N CYS A 42 -2.69 8.12 18.13
CA CYS A 42 -2.19 7.03 17.30
C CYS A 42 -0.86 7.40 16.62
N SER A 43 -0.72 8.64 16.15
CA SER A 43 0.54 9.17 15.60
C SER A 43 1.64 9.31 16.66
N THR A 44 1.33 9.66 17.90
CA THR A 44 2.33 9.68 18.98
C THR A 44 2.80 8.28 19.41
N ARG A 45 1.96 7.25 19.22
CA ARG A 45 2.39 5.86 19.49
C ARG A 45 3.35 5.34 18.41
N ARG A 46 3.29 5.90 17.19
CA ARG A 46 4.29 5.74 16.11
C ARG A 46 5.66 6.32 16.50
N SER A 47 5.70 7.36 17.34
CA SER A 47 6.93 7.98 17.82
C SER A 47 7.69 7.16 18.87
N ASN A 48 6.99 6.27 19.59
CA ASN A 48 7.51 5.59 20.78
C ASN A 48 7.60 4.05 20.64
N ALA A 49 7.30 3.49 19.47
CA ALA A 49 7.63 2.08 19.20
C ALA A 49 9.15 1.97 19.00
N PRO A 50 9.85 1.03 19.68
CA PRO A 50 11.30 0.92 19.64
C PRO A 50 11.74 0.28 18.32
N THR A 51 11.47 0.95 17.20
CA THR A 51 12.27 0.75 16.01
C THR A 51 13.63 1.37 16.29
N ARG A 52 14.69 0.68 15.86
CA ARG A 52 16.11 1.02 16.00
C ARG A 52 16.50 2.29 15.19
N ARG A 53 15.58 3.25 15.06
CA ARG A 53 15.77 4.53 14.38
C ARG A 53 16.51 5.44 15.36
N ALA A 54 17.84 5.47 15.26
CA ALA A 54 18.53 6.74 15.44
C ALA A 54 17.75 7.80 14.63
N PRO A 55 17.62 9.06 15.08
CA PRO A 55 16.72 9.99 14.43
C PRO A 55 17.18 10.15 12.97
N TRP A 56 16.47 9.51 12.03
CA TRP A 56 16.87 9.44 10.62
C TRP A 56 17.09 10.85 10.09
N GLY A 57 16.23 11.78 10.51
CA GLY A 57 16.38 13.22 10.28
C GLY A 57 17.71 13.80 10.73
N LYS A 58 18.27 13.40 11.89
CA LYS A 58 19.60 13.86 12.33
C LYS A 58 20.72 13.30 11.45
N PHE A 59 20.57 12.07 10.95
CA PHE A 59 21.58 11.46 10.07
C PHE A 59 21.61 12.12 8.69
N VAL A 60 20.44 12.24 8.04
CA VAL A 60 20.36 12.82 6.70
C VAL A 60 20.61 14.33 6.68
N ASN A 61 20.46 15.01 7.83
CA ASN A 61 20.78 16.43 7.94
C ASN A 61 22.27 16.74 8.14
N ARG A 62 23.14 15.75 8.32
CA ARG A 62 24.58 16.00 8.46
C ARG A 62 25.16 16.60 7.18
N VAL A 63 26.08 17.55 7.32
CA VAL A 63 26.67 18.28 6.18
C VAL A 63 27.37 17.31 5.22
N GLU A 64 28.12 16.34 5.76
CA GLU A 64 28.81 15.32 4.99
C GLU A 64 27.84 14.40 4.24
N VAL A 65 26.70 14.07 4.84
CA VAL A 65 25.67 13.23 4.19
C VAL A 65 24.96 14.01 3.08
N LYS A 66 24.62 15.29 3.33
CA LYS A 66 24.05 16.15 2.29
C LYS A 66 25.01 16.35 1.12
N ALA A 67 26.28 16.61 1.41
CA ALA A 67 27.31 16.76 0.39
C ALA A 67 27.48 15.47 -0.44
N ALA A 68 27.52 14.31 0.21
CA ALA A 68 27.63 13.01 -0.46
C ALA A 68 26.41 12.68 -1.35
N LEU A 69 25.21 13.10 -0.95
CA LEU A 69 23.97 12.94 -1.73
C LEU A 69 23.76 14.03 -2.78
N GLY A 70 24.63 15.05 -2.85
CA GLY A 70 24.43 16.23 -3.71
C GLY A 70 23.23 17.09 -3.29
N ALA A 71 22.78 16.95 -2.05
CA ALA A 71 21.67 17.72 -1.49
C ALA A 71 22.12 19.13 -1.08
N ARG A 72 21.18 20.07 -1.14
CA ARG A 72 21.38 21.46 -0.69
C ARG A 72 21.70 21.51 0.80
N GLY A 73 22.85 22.08 1.15
CA GLY A 73 23.30 22.20 2.54
C GLY A 73 22.43 23.11 3.41
N ASP A 74 21.81 24.12 2.79
CA ASP A 74 21.00 25.17 3.43
C ASP A 74 19.56 24.77 3.73
N VAL A 75 19.12 23.59 3.27
CA VAL A 75 17.75 23.10 3.47
C VAL A 75 17.75 22.01 4.52
N GLU A 76 16.99 22.18 5.59
CA GLU A 76 16.74 21.09 6.55
C GLU A 76 15.80 20.05 5.94
N TRP A 77 16.19 18.79 6.04
CA TRP A 77 15.34 17.67 5.70
C TRP A 77 14.33 17.45 6.83
N GLU A 78 13.07 17.27 6.44
CA GLU A 78 11.96 16.84 7.28
C GLU A 78 11.25 15.62 6.65
N GLU A 79 10.59 14.80 7.47
CA GLU A 79 9.92 13.58 6.97
C GLU A 79 8.69 13.91 6.12
N CYS A 80 7.92 14.92 6.52
CA CYS A 80 6.70 15.38 5.85
C CYS A 80 6.61 16.90 5.94
N SER A 81 6.18 17.56 4.86
CA SER A 81 6.00 19.00 4.83
C SER A 81 4.55 19.41 5.07
N ASP A 82 4.31 20.16 6.15
CA ASP A 82 2.98 20.67 6.50
C ASP A 82 2.44 21.65 5.45
N ALA A 83 3.32 22.44 4.82
CA ALA A 83 2.94 23.39 3.77
C ALA A 83 2.39 22.67 2.53
N VAL A 84 3.05 21.59 2.10
CA VAL A 84 2.57 20.73 1.00
C VAL A 84 1.26 20.04 1.39
N GLY A 85 1.18 19.54 2.63
CA GLY A 85 -0.04 18.93 3.17
C GLY A 85 -1.24 19.89 3.15
N ALA A 86 -1.03 21.16 3.50
CA ALA A 86 -2.06 22.20 3.43
C ALA A 86 -2.45 22.53 1.98
N ALA A 87 -1.47 22.68 1.08
CA ALA A 87 -1.72 23.00 -0.32
C ALA A 87 -2.52 21.91 -1.05
N MET A 88 -2.30 20.64 -0.70
CA MET A 88 -2.98 19.48 -1.31
C MET A 88 -4.20 19.01 -0.51
N HIS A 89 -4.61 19.72 0.55
CA HIS A 89 -5.69 19.27 1.44
C HIS A 89 -7.02 19.04 0.70
N GLY A 90 -7.32 19.87 -0.31
CA GLY A 90 -8.53 19.75 -1.12
C GLY A 90 -8.60 18.48 -1.98
N ASP A 91 -7.48 17.77 -2.17
CA ASP A 91 -7.44 16.52 -2.93
C ASP A 91 -7.73 15.30 -2.06
N VAL A 92 -7.71 15.44 -0.73
CA VAL A 92 -7.89 14.35 0.25
C VAL A 92 -9.29 13.73 0.22
N MET A 93 -10.28 14.26 -0.53
CA MET A 93 -11.61 13.64 -0.70
C MET A 93 -12.02 13.36 -2.17
N LYS A 94 -11.10 13.51 -3.14
CA LYS A 94 -11.30 13.14 -4.55
C LYS A 94 -10.96 11.68 -4.87
N SER A 95 -11.94 10.89 -5.32
CA SER A 95 -11.70 9.48 -5.66
C SER A 95 -10.70 9.30 -6.81
N VAL A 96 -9.78 8.33 -6.66
CA VAL A 96 -8.88 7.84 -7.73
C VAL A 96 -9.33 6.49 -8.30
N LYS A 97 -10.49 5.97 -7.89
CA LYS A 97 -11.03 4.70 -8.38
C LYS A 97 -11.08 4.61 -9.93
N PRO A 98 -11.51 5.66 -10.67
CA PRO A 98 -11.52 5.61 -12.14
C PRO A 98 -10.13 5.41 -12.76
N ASN A 99 -9.06 5.88 -12.09
CA ASN A 99 -7.69 5.70 -12.56
C ASN A 99 -7.27 4.23 -12.42
N VAL A 100 -7.66 3.57 -11.32
CA VAL A 100 -7.41 2.14 -11.12
C VAL A 100 -8.17 1.32 -12.17
N GLU A 101 -9.44 1.63 -12.41
CA GLU A 101 -10.25 1.02 -13.48
C GLU A 101 -9.58 1.16 -14.86
N ALA A 102 -8.96 2.31 -15.13
CA ALA A 102 -8.23 2.54 -16.36
C ALA A 102 -6.97 1.68 -16.49
N LEU A 103 -6.20 1.54 -15.40
CA LEU A 103 -5.00 0.70 -15.38
C LEU A 103 -5.33 -0.78 -15.61
N LEU A 104 -6.43 -1.27 -15.04
CA LEU A 104 -6.85 -2.66 -15.16
C LEU A 104 -7.20 -3.10 -16.59
N ARG A 105 -7.32 -2.17 -17.56
CA ARG A 105 -7.54 -2.50 -18.98
C ARG A 105 -6.29 -2.97 -19.72
N GLY A 106 -5.09 -2.83 -19.15
CA GLY A 106 -3.87 -3.26 -19.85
C GLY A 106 -2.59 -3.31 -19.00
N THR A 107 -2.67 -2.97 -17.72
CA THR A 107 -1.53 -2.94 -16.81
C THR A 107 -1.75 -3.90 -15.65
N ARG A 108 -0.71 -4.66 -15.29
CA ARG A 108 -0.73 -5.49 -14.07
C ARG A 108 -0.72 -4.58 -12.85
N VAL A 109 -1.65 -4.79 -11.93
CA VAL A 109 -1.79 -4.03 -10.70
C VAL A 109 -1.58 -4.95 -9.50
N LEU A 110 -0.61 -4.60 -8.66
CA LEU A 110 -0.45 -5.17 -7.33
C LEU A 110 -1.01 -4.19 -6.31
N LEU A 111 -1.99 -4.64 -5.53
CA LEU A 111 -2.49 -3.95 -4.36
C LEU A 111 -2.11 -4.76 -3.14
N TYR A 112 -1.42 -4.15 -2.18
CA TYR A 112 -0.96 -4.87 -1.00
C TYR A 112 -1.24 -4.09 0.26
N GLN A 113 -1.57 -4.80 1.35
CA GLN A 113 -1.86 -4.20 2.65
C GLN A 113 -1.27 -5.00 3.80
N GLY A 114 -0.87 -4.30 4.86
CA GLY A 114 -0.58 -4.92 6.15
C GLY A 114 -1.89 -5.20 6.89
N ILE A 115 -2.07 -6.42 7.41
CA ILE A 115 -3.32 -6.80 8.11
C ILE A 115 -3.61 -5.95 9.36
N ARG A 116 -2.59 -5.28 9.92
CA ARG A 116 -2.69 -4.42 11.11
C ARG A 116 -2.81 -2.93 10.77
N ASP A 117 -2.93 -2.55 9.50
CA ASP A 117 -3.13 -1.15 9.13
C ASP A 117 -4.59 -0.71 9.40
N LEU A 118 -4.74 0.34 10.19
CA LEU A 118 -6.02 0.98 10.51
C LEU A 118 -6.27 2.26 9.70
N ARG A 119 -5.26 2.77 9.00
CA ARG A 119 -5.38 3.98 8.17
C ARG A 119 -5.90 3.63 6.79
N ASP A 120 -5.18 2.75 6.09
CA ASP A 120 -5.46 2.32 4.72
C ASP A 120 -5.63 0.80 4.68
N GLY A 121 -6.43 0.28 5.62
CA GLY A 121 -6.50 -1.14 5.95
C GLY A 121 -7.15 -2.04 4.90
N VAL A 122 -7.12 -3.34 5.19
CA VAL A 122 -7.66 -4.40 4.34
C VAL A 122 -9.16 -4.19 4.09
N VAL A 123 -9.93 -3.92 5.14
CA VAL A 123 -11.41 -3.81 5.03
C VAL A 123 -11.83 -2.63 4.16
N SER A 124 -11.24 -1.44 4.38
CA SER A 124 -11.52 -0.26 3.55
C SER A 124 -11.08 -0.48 2.10
N THR A 125 -9.96 -1.17 1.91
CA THR A 125 -9.44 -1.50 0.58
C THR A 125 -10.39 -2.44 -0.17
N GLU A 126 -10.78 -3.54 0.45
CA GLU A 126 -11.71 -4.50 -0.14
C GLU A 126 -13.09 -3.88 -0.43
N ALA A 127 -13.53 -2.93 0.39
CA ALA A 127 -14.81 -2.25 0.17
C ALA A 127 -14.84 -1.50 -1.17
N TRP A 128 -13.86 -0.65 -1.47
CA TRP A 128 -13.85 0.08 -2.75
C TRP A 128 -13.51 -0.82 -3.94
N MET A 129 -12.72 -1.88 -3.73
CA MET A 129 -12.42 -2.85 -4.80
C MET A 129 -13.68 -3.53 -5.33
N ARG A 130 -14.66 -3.83 -4.46
CA ARG A 130 -15.96 -4.40 -4.85
C ARG A 130 -16.79 -3.48 -5.75
N GLU A 131 -16.46 -2.19 -5.77
CA GLU A 131 -17.16 -1.19 -6.58
C GLU A 131 -16.40 -0.80 -7.86
N LEU A 132 -15.32 -1.51 -8.20
CA LEU A 132 -14.55 -1.27 -9.41
C LEU A 132 -15.36 -1.59 -10.66
N LYS A 133 -15.39 -0.67 -11.62
CA LYS A 133 -15.96 -0.91 -12.95
C LYS A 133 -14.88 -1.46 -13.86
N TRP A 134 -14.76 -2.79 -13.87
CA TRP A 134 -13.82 -3.52 -14.71
C TRP A 134 -14.37 -4.91 -15.06
N ASP A 135 -14.18 -5.34 -16.31
CA ASP A 135 -14.77 -6.58 -16.86
C ASP A 135 -14.38 -7.84 -16.08
N GLY A 136 -13.19 -7.87 -15.47
CA GLY A 136 -12.74 -9.00 -14.67
C GLY A 136 -13.11 -8.95 -13.18
N LEU A 137 -13.90 -7.96 -12.73
CA LEU A 137 -14.26 -7.84 -11.32
C LEU A 137 -15.00 -9.10 -10.82
N ALA A 138 -15.95 -9.62 -11.59
CA ALA A 138 -16.70 -10.81 -11.20
C ALA A 138 -15.76 -12.01 -10.98
N ALA A 139 -14.84 -12.25 -11.92
CA ALA A 139 -13.84 -13.30 -11.81
C ALA A 139 -12.85 -13.06 -10.65
N PHE A 140 -12.57 -11.80 -10.30
CA PHE A 140 -11.75 -11.47 -9.14
C PHE A 140 -12.47 -11.77 -7.83
N LEU A 141 -13.74 -11.40 -7.70
CA LEU A 141 -14.54 -11.62 -6.49
C LEU A 141 -14.82 -13.11 -6.24
N ASP A 142 -14.93 -13.90 -7.31
CA ASP A 142 -15.10 -15.36 -7.25
C ASP A 142 -13.77 -16.11 -7.00
N ALA A 143 -12.62 -15.48 -7.26
CA ALA A 143 -11.33 -16.11 -7.06
C ALA A 143 -11.03 -16.38 -5.58
N ASP A 144 -10.62 -17.61 -5.28
CA ASP A 144 -10.22 -18.04 -3.95
C ASP A 144 -9.03 -17.21 -3.41
N ARG A 145 -9.04 -17.01 -2.09
CA ARG A 145 -7.90 -16.47 -1.36
C ARG A 145 -6.94 -17.61 -1.03
N ALA A 146 -5.80 -17.64 -1.71
CA ALA A 146 -4.75 -18.61 -1.43
C ALA A 146 -3.92 -18.18 -0.22
N VAL A 147 -3.72 -19.08 0.73
CA VAL A 147 -2.78 -18.88 1.84
C VAL A 147 -1.37 -18.79 1.29
N TRP A 148 -0.63 -17.75 1.68
CA TRP A 148 0.75 -17.53 1.28
C TRP A 148 1.70 -17.76 2.45
N ARG A 149 2.71 -18.59 2.20
CA ARG A 149 3.79 -18.92 3.14
C ARG A 149 5.16 -18.65 2.52
N ILE A 150 6.13 -18.35 3.38
CA ILE A 150 7.55 -18.29 3.03
C ILE A 150 8.25 -19.33 3.88
N GLY A 151 8.65 -20.44 3.25
CA GLY A 151 9.00 -21.66 3.99
C GLY A 151 7.81 -22.16 4.81
N GLU A 152 8.00 -22.29 6.13
CA GLU A 152 6.96 -22.72 7.07
C GLU A 152 6.14 -21.54 7.63
N GLU A 153 6.60 -20.30 7.47
CA GLU A 153 5.98 -19.12 8.08
C GLU A 153 4.77 -18.64 7.30
N LEU A 154 3.70 -18.27 8.01
CA LEU A 154 2.53 -17.61 7.41
C LEU A 154 2.88 -16.17 7.04
N ALA A 155 3.01 -15.90 5.74
CA ALA A 155 3.30 -14.57 5.23
C ALA A 155 2.02 -13.77 4.97
N GLY A 156 0.91 -14.43 4.63
CA GLY A 156 -0.33 -13.74 4.33
C GLY A 156 -1.31 -14.54 3.49
N TYR A 157 -2.08 -13.83 2.67
CA TYR A 157 -2.90 -14.45 1.62
C TYR A 157 -2.89 -13.61 0.35
N VAL A 158 -3.22 -14.27 -0.76
CA VAL A 158 -3.27 -13.69 -2.10
C VAL A 158 -4.62 -13.99 -2.74
N GLN A 159 -5.23 -12.97 -3.32
CA GLN A 159 -6.38 -13.10 -4.22
C GLN A 159 -6.00 -12.50 -5.57
N ARG A 160 -6.27 -13.19 -6.67
CA ARG A 160 -5.89 -12.69 -7.99
C ARG A 160 -6.87 -13.11 -9.07
N SER A 161 -7.05 -12.25 -10.06
CA SER A 161 -7.71 -12.60 -11.31
C SER A 161 -7.30 -11.61 -12.40
N GLY A 162 -6.97 -12.13 -13.58
CA GLY A 162 -6.46 -11.33 -14.69
C GLY A 162 -5.27 -10.43 -14.28
N PRO A 163 -5.35 -9.10 -14.51
CA PRO A 163 -4.30 -8.14 -14.19
C PRO A 163 -4.26 -7.70 -12.71
N LEU A 164 -5.25 -8.04 -11.88
CA LEU A 164 -5.32 -7.60 -10.49
C LEU A 164 -4.82 -8.69 -9.53
N SER A 165 -3.82 -8.36 -8.71
CA SER A 165 -3.37 -9.15 -7.56
C SER A 165 -3.55 -8.34 -6.29
N HIS A 166 -4.26 -8.90 -5.30
CA HIS A 166 -4.41 -8.35 -3.96
C HIS A 166 -3.68 -9.25 -2.96
N ILE A 167 -2.74 -8.68 -2.21
CA ILE A 167 -1.92 -9.40 -1.23
C ILE A 167 -2.08 -8.76 0.14
N VAL A 168 -2.43 -9.57 1.14
CA VAL A 168 -2.49 -9.12 2.52
C VAL A 168 -1.40 -9.80 3.32
N VAL A 169 -0.53 -8.98 3.92
CA VAL A 169 0.65 -9.43 4.64
C VAL A 169 0.37 -9.52 6.13
N TYR A 170 0.64 -10.69 6.69
CA TYR A 170 0.52 -10.94 8.12
C TYR A 170 1.69 -10.33 8.89
N GLY A 171 1.43 -9.92 10.12
CA GLY A 171 2.43 -9.29 10.98
C GLY A 171 2.77 -7.83 10.64
N ALA A 172 2.27 -7.29 9.53
CA ALA A 172 2.56 -5.94 9.06
C ALA A 172 1.43 -4.93 9.29
N GLY A 173 1.77 -3.66 9.52
CA GLY A 173 0.87 -2.51 9.55
C GLY A 173 1.06 -1.60 8.34
N HIS A 174 0.87 -0.28 8.53
CA HIS A 174 0.91 0.72 7.46
C HIS A 174 2.27 0.82 6.74
N LEU A 175 3.38 0.69 7.48
CA LEU A 175 4.72 0.70 6.92
C LEU A 175 5.20 -0.74 6.71
N LEU A 176 4.49 -1.45 5.84
CA LEU A 176 4.63 -2.89 5.65
C LEU A 176 6.08 -3.37 5.46
N PRO A 177 6.94 -2.75 4.63
CA PRO A 177 8.34 -3.18 4.50
C PRO A 177 9.20 -2.95 5.75
N ALA A 178 8.82 -2.00 6.61
CA ALA A 178 9.50 -1.78 7.88
C ALA A 178 9.06 -2.78 8.95
N ASP A 179 7.80 -3.21 8.91
CA ASP A 179 7.23 -4.16 9.87
C ASP A 179 7.56 -5.62 9.53
N ASN A 180 7.57 -5.97 8.23
CA ASN A 180 7.89 -7.30 7.74
C ASN A 180 8.68 -7.21 6.43
N SER A 181 9.98 -6.94 6.54
CA SER A 181 10.88 -6.74 5.39
C SER A 181 11.03 -7.98 4.52
N HIS A 182 11.01 -9.17 5.13
CA HIS A 182 11.16 -10.45 4.44
C HIS A 182 9.97 -10.71 3.51
N ALA A 183 8.75 -10.62 4.04
CA ALA A 183 7.56 -10.77 3.21
C ALA A 183 7.45 -9.66 2.15
N ALA A 184 7.82 -8.42 2.49
CA ALA A 184 7.79 -7.32 1.54
C ALA A 184 8.72 -7.53 0.34
N GLN A 185 9.95 -7.98 0.60
CA GLN A 185 10.93 -8.27 -0.45
C GLN A 185 10.42 -9.39 -1.36
N GLU A 186 10.05 -10.53 -0.77
CA GLU A 186 9.55 -11.69 -1.48
C GLU A 186 8.35 -11.32 -2.37
N MET A 187 7.35 -10.63 -1.80
CA MET A 187 6.17 -10.14 -2.54
C MET A 187 6.54 -9.34 -3.80
N VAL A 188 7.49 -8.40 -3.67
CA VAL A 188 7.92 -7.54 -4.78
C VAL A 188 8.68 -8.35 -5.82
N GLU A 189 9.64 -9.17 -5.40
CA GLU A 189 10.44 -10.01 -6.30
C GLU A 189 9.56 -10.93 -7.13
N ILE A 190 8.61 -11.59 -6.48
CA ILE A 190 7.65 -12.47 -7.14
C ILE A 190 6.81 -11.74 -8.16
N TRP A 191 6.27 -10.58 -7.79
CA TRP A 191 5.37 -9.84 -8.67
C TRP A 191 6.13 -9.25 -9.87
N VAL A 192 7.37 -8.79 -9.67
CA VAL A 192 8.23 -8.26 -10.73
C VAL A 192 8.69 -9.38 -11.67
N LEU A 193 9.26 -10.45 -11.11
CA LEU A 193 9.80 -11.58 -11.88
C LEU A 193 8.71 -12.46 -12.48
N GLN A 194 7.45 -12.22 -12.13
CA GLN A 194 6.31 -13.09 -12.47
C GLN A 194 6.57 -14.53 -12.04
N ALA A 195 7.33 -14.68 -10.94
CA ALA A 195 7.73 -15.97 -10.42
C ALA A 195 6.51 -16.72 -9.90
N ALA A 196 6.62 -18.04 -9.90
CA ALA A 196 5.51 -18.93 -9.61
C ALA A 196 5.22 -19.05 -8.11
N LEU A 197 4.87 -17.95 -7.45
CA LEU A 197 4.07 -18.04 -6.22
C LEU A 197 2.58 -18.14 -6.47
N PHE A 198 2.19 -17.90 -7.72
CA PHE A 198 0.79 -17.79 -8.09
C PHE A 198 0.26 -19.02 -8.83
N ARG A 199 1.03 -20.10 -9.00
CA ARG A 199 0.49 -21.33 -9.62
C ARG A 199 -0.35 -22.10 -8.59
N HIS A 200 -1.59 -22.40 -8.95
CA HIS A 200 -2.50 -23.25 -8.19
C HIS A 200 -1.76 -24.51 -7.71
N HIS A 201 -1.71 -24.72 -6.39
CA HIS A 201 -1.69 -26.09 -5.87
C HIS A 201 -3.10 -26.65 -6.03
N GLY A 202 -3.43 -27.07 -7.25
CA GLY A 202 -4.53 -27.99 -7.48
C GLY A 202 -4.16 -29.37 -6.93
N GLY A 203 -5.01 -29.94 -6.08
CA GLY A 203 -4.87 -31.33 -5.66
C GLY A 203 -5.43 -31.66 -4.28
N MET A 204 -6.72 -31.41 -4.05
CA MET A 204 -7.43 -32.11 -2.97
C MET A 204 -7.59 -33.58 -3.37
N LYS A 205 -6.69 -34.45 -2.89
CA LYS A 205 -6.94 -35.89 -2.90
C LYS A 205 -8.06 -36.17 -1.89
N ARG A 206 -9.25 -36.50 -2.37
CA ARG A 206 -10.26 -37.17 -1.55
C ARG A 206 -9.70 -38.55 -1.20
N ALA A 207 -9.45 -38.77 0.09
CA ALA A 207 -9.29 -40.13 0.59
C ALA A 207 -10.68 -40.79 0.55
N GLY A 208 -10.76 -41.91 -0.17
CA GLY A 208 -11.84 -42.89 -0.03
C GLY A 208 -11.55 -43.83 1.13
#